data_AF-A0A839NBL5-F1
#
_entry.id   AF-A0A839NBL5-F1
#
_cell.length_a   1.000
_cell.length_b   1.000
_cell.length_c   1.000
_cell.angle_alpha   90.00
_cell.angle_beta   90.00
_cell.angle_gamma   90.00
#
_symmetry.space_group_name_H-M   'P 1'
#
loop_
_entity.id
_entity.type
_entity.pdbx_description
1 polymer ?
#
loop_
_entity_poly.entity_id
_entity_poly.type
_entity_poly.pdbx_seq_one_letter_code
_entity_poly.pdbx_strand_id
1 'polypeptide(L)' 'MPKVTFDLPDDLKRAIEIEAQRQLLPEAEIIRQALRSVIMTDKPKPRGALFASSDAIGGRVDDLLDRFGE' A
#
# COMPACT_ATOMS: atom_id res chain seq x y z
N MET A 1 -8.48 -18.55 4.78
CA MET A 1 -8.67 -17.15 4.32
C MET A 1 -10.13 -16.76 4.54
N PRO A 2 -10.42 -15.51 4.93
CA PRO A 2 -11.79 -15.03 5.06
C PRO A 2 -12.49 -15.03 3.69
N LYS A 3 -13.73 -15.51 3.64
CA LYS A 3 -14.59 -15.35 2.46
C LYS A 3 -15.05 -13.90 2.43
N VAL A 4 -14.85 -13.23 1.30
CA VAL A 4 -15.34 -11.88 1.08
C VAL A 4 -16.32 -11.90 -0.08
N THR A 5 -17.39 -11.13 0.01
CA THR A 5 -18.42 -11.00 -1.03
C THR A 5 -18.60 -9.52 -1.32
N PHE A 6 -18.54 -9.17 -2.60
CA PHE A 6 -18.70 -7.81 -3.09
C PHE A 6 -19.83 -7.81 -4.11
N ASP A 7 -20.61 -6.75 -4.12
CA ASP A 7 -21.50 -6.50 -5.25
C ASP A 7 -20.73 -5.73 -6.33
N LEU A 8 -20.80 -6.22 -7.56
CA LEU A 8 -20.13 -5.62 -8.70
C LEU A 8 -21.18 -5.14 -9.71
N PRO A 9 -21.08 -3.89 -10.20
CA PRO A 9 -21.87 -3.42 -11.33
C PRO A 9 -21.73 -4.34 -12.55
N ASP A 10 -22.78 -4.45 -13.36
CA ASP A 10 -22.84 -5.41 -14.48
C ASP A 10 -21.84 -5.09 -15.59
N ASP A 11 -21.53 -3.82 -15.81
CA ASP A 11 -20.46 -3.37 -16.71
C ASP A 11 -19.10 -3.89 -16.26
N LEU A 12 -18.83 -3.89 -14.95
CA LEU A 12 -17.58 -4.39 -14.40
C LEU A 12 -17.49 -5.91 -14.49
N LYS A 13 -18.59 -6.65 -14.23
CA LYS A 13 -18.64 -8.10 -14.44
C LYS A 13 -18.29 -8.46 -15.88
N ARG A 14 -18.88 -7.74 -16.84
CA ARG A 14 -18.63 -7.95 -18.27
C ARG A 14 -17.18 -7.62 -18.66
N ALA A 15 -16.61 -6.55 -18.11
CA ALA A 15 -15.21 -6.22 -18.35
C ALA A 15 -14.26 -7.31 -17.82
N ILE A 16 -14.55 -7.87 -16.64
CA ILE A 16 -13.77 -8.97 -16.03
C ILE A 16 -13.85 -10.22 -16.91
N GLU A 17 -15.05 -10.59 -17.40
CA GLU A 17 -15.23 -11.75 -18.27
C GLU A 17 -14.41 -11.63 -19.57
N ILE A 18 -14.48 -10.46 -20.22
CA ILE A 18 -13.73 -10.19 -21.45
C ILE A 18 -12.22 -10.30 -21.21
N GLU A 19 -11.72 -9.71 -20.12
CA GLU A 19 -10.29 -9.75 -19.82
C GLU A 19 -9.81 -11.14 -19.40
N ALA A 20 -10.65 -11.90 -18.68
CA ALA A 20 -10.41 -13.30 -18.32
C ALA A 20 -10.24 -14.17 -19.57
N GLN A 21 -11.14 -14.01 -20.55
CA GLN A 21 -11.06 -14.71 -21.84
C GLN A 21 -9.80 -14.29 -22.63
N ARG A 22 -9.51 -13.00 -22.68
CA ARG A 22 -8.34 -12.45 -23.38
C ARG A 22 -7.03 -12.97 -22.83
N GLN A 23 -6.92 -13.12 -21.51
CA GLN A 23 -5.70 -13.59 -20.84
C GLN A 23 -5.67 -15.11 -20.60
N LEU A 24 -6.76 -15.83 -20.90
CA LEU A 24 -6.94 -17.25 -20.58
C LEU A 24 -6.75 -17.56 -19.09
N LEU A 25 -7.26 -16.67 -18.24
CA LEU A 25 -7.20 -16.79 -16.78
C LEU A 25 -8.61 -16.85 -16.17
N PRO A 26 -8.80 -17.49 -15.00
CA PRO A 26 -10.06 -17.40 -14.27
C PRO A 26 -10.37 -15.94 -13.88
N GLU A 27 -11.64 -15.54 -13.90
CA GLU A 27 -12.09 -14.20 -13.47
C GLU A 27 -11.57 -13.85 -12.06
N ALA A 28 -11.57 -14.82 -11.16
CA ALA A 28 -11.04 -14.66 -9.81
C ALA A 28 -9.55 -14.25 -9.80
N GLU A 29 -8.77 -14.71 -10.78
CA GLU A 29 -7.37 -14.33 -10.92
C GLU A 29 -7.21 -12.92 -11.48
N ILE A 30 -8.04 -12.52 -12.45
CA ILE A 30 -8.12 -11.13 -12.91
C ILE A 30 -8.42 -10.18 -11.75
N ILE A 31 -9.42 -10.51 -10.93
CA ILE A 31 -9.79 -9.71 -9.75
C ILE A 31 -8.62 -9.65 -8.76
N ARG A 32 -7.94 -10.76 -8.47
CA ARG A 32 -6.78 -10.77 -7.58
C ARG A 32 -5.64 -9.90 -8.09
N GLN A 33 -5.32 -9.97 -9.38
CA GLN A 33 -4.26 -9.18 -9.97
C GLN A 33 -4.57 -7.68 -9.95
N ALA A 34 -5.80 -7.30 -10.29
CA ALA A 34 -6.27 -5.92 -10.23
C ALA A 34 -6.24 -5.36 -8.80
N LEU A 35 -6.72 -6.14 -7.81
CA LEU A 35 -6.65 -5.72 -6.42
C LEU A 35 -5.21 -5.63 -5.92
N ARG A 36 -4.34 -6.56 -6.33
CA ARG A 36 -2.92 -6.56 -5.95
C ARG A 36 -2.20 -5.34 -6.51
N SER A 37 -2.44 -4.96 -7.76
CA SER A 37 -1.76 -3.80 -8.37
C SER A 37 -2.12 -2.48 -7.67
N VAL A 38 -3.34 -2.38 -7.14
CA VAL A 38 -3.82 -1.17 -6.44
C VAL A 38 -3.46 -1.19 -4.95
N ILE A 39 -3.76 -2.29 -4.25
CA ILE A 39 -3.71 -2.39 -2.77
C ILE A 39 -2.33 -2.85 -2.29
N MET A 40 -1.68 -3.73 -3.04
CA MET A 40 -0.33 -4.22 -2.73
C MET A 40 0.73 -3.44 -3.52
N THR A 41 0.47 -2.15 -3.81
CA THR A 41 1.59 -1.22 -3.94
C THR A 41 2.35 -1.31 -2.62
N ASP A 42 3.57 -1.84 -2.67
CA ASP A 42 4.42 -2.05 -1.50
C ASP A 42 4.25 -0.87 -0.55
N LYS A 43 3.77 -1.12 0.69
CA LYS A 43 3.75 -0.09 1.73
C LYS A 43 5.13 0.56 1.69
N PRO A 44 5.24 1.86 1.35
CA PRO A 44 6.52 2.46 1.04
C PRO A 44 7.42 2.22 2.24
N LYS A 45 8.52 1.51 2.02
CA LYS A 45 9.44 1.22 3.12
C LYS A 45 10.01 2.55 3.60
N PRO A 46 9.94 2.85 4.91
CA PRO A 46 10.49 4.09 5.42
C PRO A 46 11.99 4.14 5.07
N ARG A 47 12.42 5.29 4.56
CA ARG A 47 13.84 5.54 4.27
C ARG A 47 14.44 6.25 5.49
N GLY A 48 15.23 5.53 6.26
CA GLY A 48 16.05 6.11 7.33
C GLY A 48 17.34 6.74 6.79
N ALA A 49 18.10 7.37 7.69
CA ALA A 49 19.42 7.94 7.38
C ALA A 49 19.43 8.87 6.15
N LEU A 50 18.42 9.74 6.04
CA LEU A 50 18.29 10.68 4.92
C LEU A 50 19.40 11.73 4.89
N PHE A 51 20.01 12.00 6.04
CA PHE A 51 21.12 12.93 6.21
C PHE A 51 22.03 12.43 7.35
N ALA A 52 23.26 12.95 7.38
CA ALA A 52 24.20 12.74 8.47
C ALA A 52 24.39 14.06 9.22
N SER A 53 24.41 14.02 10.55
CA SER A 53 24.79 15.14 11.41
C SER A 53 26.11 14.84 12.11
N SER A 54 26.85 15.88 12.49
CA SER A 54 28.04 15.75 13.35
C SER A 54 27.67 15.35 14.77
N ASP A 55 26.48 15.75 15.22
CA ASP A 55 26.08 15.67 16.63
C ASP A 55 25.03 14.57 16.81
N ALA A 56 25.27 13.68 17.77
CA ALA A 56 24.35 12.62 18.16
C ALA A 56 23.28 13.16 19.14
N ILE A 57 22.24 13.80 18.60
CA ILE A 57 21.18 14.44 19.39
C ILE A 57 20.05 13.49 19.82
N GLY A 58 19.95 12.30 19.20
CA GLY A 58 18.83 11.38 19.41
C GLY A 58 18.66 10.86 20.85
N GLY A 59 19.71 10.91 21.67
CA GLY A 59 19.67 10.55 23.09
C GLY A 59 19.59 11.74 24.05
N ARG A 60 19.52 12.98 23.54
CA ARG A 60 19.55 14.23 24.33
C ARG A 60 18.28 15.06 24.14
N VAL A 61 17.18 14.39 23.83
CA VAL A 61 15.93 15.04 23.42
C VAL A 61 15.39 15.97 24.51
N ASP A 62 15.38 15.52 25.76
CA ASP A 62 14.84 16.28 26.89
C ASP A 62 15.63 17.58 27.15
N ASP A 63 16.97 17.50 27.15
CA ASP A 63 17.83 18.68 27.35
C ASP A 63 17.70 19.70 26.21
N LEU A 64 17.58 19.21 24.96
CA LEU A 64 17.57 20.06 23.77
C LEU A 64 16.20 20.69 23.50
N LEU A 65 15.13 20.13 24.07
CA LEU A 65 13.77 20.65 23.97
C LEU A 65 13.34 21.44 25.21
N ASP A 66 14.24 21.70 26.17
CA ASP A 66 13.92 22.53 27.32
C ASP A 66 13.39 23.91 26.86
N ARG A 67 12.24 24.30 27.42
CA ARG A 67 11.49 25.53 27.08
C ARG A 67 11.06 25.67 25.62
N PHE A 68 11.02 24.58 24.86
CA PHE A 68 10.52 24.61 23.48
C PHE A 68 9.01 24.91 23.46
N GLY A 69 8.64 26.11 22.98
CA GLY A 69 7.24 26.54 22.82
C GLY A 69 6.70 27.48 23.90
N GLU A 70 7.54 27.92 24.85
CA GLU A 70 7.28 29.08 25.72
C GLU A 70 7.62 30.41 25.02
#